data_AF-A0AAD5UIZ8-F1
#
_entry.id   AF-A0AAD5UIZ8-F1
#
_cell.length_a   1.000
_cell.length_b   1.000
_cell.length_c   1.000
_cell.angle_alpha   90.00
_cell.angle_beta   90.00
_cell.angle_gamma   90.00
#
_symmetry.space_group_name_H-M   'P 1'
#
loop_
_entity.id
_entity.type
_entity.pdbx_description
1 polymer ?
#
loop_
_entity_poly.entity_id
_entity_poly.type
_entity_poly.pdbx_seq_one_letter_code
_entity_poly.pdbx_strand_id
1 'polypeptide(L)'
;MLTASKPSILSARKTAYRHYSALLKTPIPGVSITQIDADKFHVTTRVMEGVYEGILVHWELSINENYPYSPPFGRMVSGYEFDGRHHHHIFESAGICADFLGNFAYMQQSATAGTGWTSSCDFIGLMINMQAFFADPDGMEASKVEIRKLRLMDKEFVCMGCDHSTKEPYPPLNLEIEAQEEEEKLDPIMERAKRELFCSITKRNVIDDSLVCLGYPLEVRRDSGGRIQSTLHPELISYEAYMDEYSVSSSQYRSMRTASGSIFTNWLPIYVNEERFKSHFNILTTTISVISRGEGGNIKNDFQPWMVLQVFPALMNKQVVQIMQGKVFESESCIVAYVHLLRIFKRLIHMYPSIQNQIDSSVKGFLNDEDGRSKRYCKDLGEFLIKLFLTTDHKNGARRLTYNNGEMKQVLIGEHLARQVRWIRQTNSDDLKSLFKEGLSIQQKTSLLARIFGASLTSNRLFVFNLEITKKFIRPDFCAKLDRCYGIPPANVVSSFQNRVKLIKARLNSYSTLMSACDVKFIKSRDDMVAALQRAVQTSSRKGYDTVYKRPQQVANNNTYRGCGCHICNPRR
;
A
#
# COMPACT_ATOMS: atom_id res chain seq x y z
N MET A 1 1.10 27.55 -0.59
CA MET A 1 1.73 27.35 -1.90
C MET A 1 3.23 27.22 -1.71
N LEU A 2 3.74 25.98 -1.68
CA LEU A 2 5.12 25.71 -2.07
C LEU A 2 4.97 25.19 -3.49
N THR A 3 5.38 25.98 -4.48
CA THR A 3 5.36 25.56 -5.88
C THR A 3 6.33 24.39 -6.00
N ALA A 4 5.82 23.19 -6.22
CA ALA A 4 6.65 22.09 -6.71
C ALA A 4 7.28 22.60 -8.01
N SER A 5 8.60 22.67 -8.07
CA SER A 5 9.29 22.88 -9.33
C SER A 5 8.94 21.71 -10.23
N LYS A 6 8.47 21.96 -11.46
CA LYS A 6 8.29 20.89 -12.43
C LYS A 6 9.62 20.13 -12.57
N PRO A 7 9.60 18.79 -12.71
CA PRO A 7 10.80 18.04 -13.07
C PRO A 7 11.43 18.69 -14.31
N SER A 8 12.69 19.08 -14.21
CA SER A 8 13.41 19.66 -15.35
C SER A 8 13.97 18.55 -16.22
N ILE A 9 14.16 18.81 -17.52
CA ILE A 9 14.82 17.87 -18.43
C ILE A 9 16.22 17.45 -17.95
N LEU A 10 16.92 18.34 -17.24
CA LEU A 10 18.19 18.05 -16.58
C LEU A 10 18.05 16.98 -15.47
N SER A 11 16.94 17.01 -14.72
CA SER A 11 16.61 16.00 -13.71
C SER A 11 16.27 14.65 -14.35
N ALA A 12 15.52 14.66 -15.45
CA ALA A 12 15.19 13.44 -16.20
C ALA A 12 16.44 12.75 -16.74
N ARG A 13 17.33 13.50 -17.40
CA ARG A 13 18.62 13.01 -17.93
C ARG A 13 19.53 12.47 -16.83
N LYS A 14 19.64 13.19 -15.70
CA LYS A 14 20.41 12.72 -14.53
C LYS A 14 19.87 11.38 -14.00
N THR A 15 18.55 11.24 -13.93
CA THR A 15 17.92 9.99 -13.49
C THR A 15 18.17 8.85 -14.47
N ALA A 16 17.99 9.10 -15.77
CA ALA A 16 18.26 8.11 -16.81
C ALA A 16 19.73 7.66 -16.82
N TYR A 17 20.68 8.59 -16.69
CA TYR A 17 22.10 8.26 -16.60
C TYR A 17 22.40 7.40 -15.37
N ARG A 18 21.79 7.68 -14.22
CA ARG A 18 21.92 6.82 -13.03
C ARG A 18 21.39 5.40 -13.29
N HIS A 19 20.26 5.26 -13.98
CA HIS A 19 19.72 3.94 -14.33
C HIS A 19 20.61 3.21 -15.33
N TYR A 20 21.20 3.94 -16.29
CA TYR A 20 22.22 3.43 -17.20
C TYR A 20 23.46 2.93 -16.44
N SER A 21 24.04 3.73 -15.55
CA SER A 21 25.19 3.32 -14.73
C SER A 21 24.87 2.12 -13.85
N ALA A 22 23.66 2.02 -13.30
CA ALA A 22 23.23 0.85 -12.52
C ALA A 22 23.19 -0.41 -13.39
N LEU A 23 22.65 -0.33 -14.60
CA LEU A 23 22.64 -1.45 -15.55
C LEU A 23 24.05 -1.86 -15.98
N LEU A 24 24.99 -0.93 -16.13
CA LEU A 24 26.40 -1.28 -16.42
C LEU A 24 27.08 -2.00 -15.25
N LYS A 25 26.71 -1.70 -14.00
CA LYS A 25 27.20 -2.40 -12.80
C LYS A 25 26.51 -3.74 -12.55
N THR A 26 25.30 -3.90 -13.04
CA THR A 26 24.49 -5.12 -12.88
C THR A 26 23.92 -5.49 -14.25
N PRO A 27 24.77 -6.00 -15.17
CA PRO A 27 24.39 -6.28 -16.54
C PRO A 27 23.37 -7.41 -16.57
N ILE A 28 22.43 -7.29 -17.51
CA ILE A 28 21.44 -8.34 -17.77
C ILE A 28 21.98 -9.22 -18.90
N PRO A 29 22.08 -10.54 -18.70
CA PRO A 29 22.52 -11.46 -19.74
C PRO A 29 21.74 -11.27 -21.04
N GLY A 30 22.46 -11.11 -22.15
CA GLY A 30 21.83 -10.93 -23.46
C GLY A 30 21.28 -9.51 -23.71
N VAL A 31 21.58 -8.53 -22.87
CA VAL A 31 21.24 -7.13 -23.13
C VAL A 31 22.50 -6.27 -23.13
N SER A 32 22.58 -5.38 -24.10
CA SER A 32 23.60 -4.35 -24.19
C SER A 32 22.94 -3.00 -24.41
N ILE A 33 23.49 -1.95 -23.79
CA ILE A 33 22.99 -0.59 -23.89
C ILE A 33 24.15 0.39 -24.04
N THR A 34 24.00 1.33 -24.97
CA THR A 34 24.95 2.42 -25.17
C THR A 34 24.22 3.75 -25.24
N GLN A 35 24.85 4.81 -24.75
CA GLN A 35 24.31 6.16 -24.84
C GLN A 35 24.79 6.82 -26.14
N ILE A 36 23.84 7.25 -26.98
CA ILE A 36 24.14 7.93 -28.26
C ILE A 36 23.89 9.44 -28.21
N ASP A 37 23.04 9.89 -27.29
CA ASP A 37 22.76 11.31 -27.03
C ASP A 37 22.39 11.49 -25.55
N ALA A 38 22.26 12.73 -25.08
CA ALA A 38 21.92 13.07 -23.72
C ALA A 38 20.60 12.44 -23.23
N ASP A 39 19.66 12.18 -24.14
CA ASP A 39 18.36 11.56 -23.87
C ASP A 39 18.05 10.33 -24.74
N LYS A 40 19.04 9.79 -25.47
CA LYS A 40 18.85 8.62 -26.32
C LYS A 40 19.87 7.53 -26.05
N PHE A 41 19.38 6.32 -26.02
CA PHE A 41 20.16 5.11 -25.84
C PHE A 41 19.83 4.14 -26.96
N HIS A 42 20.86 3.46 -27.48
CA HIS A 42 20.66 2.30 -28.31
C HIS A 42 20.80 1.05 -27.45
N VAL A 43 19.89 0.10 -27.67
CA VAL A 43 19.81 -1.15 -26.92
C VAL A 43 19.86 -2.30 -27.90
N THR A 44 20.71 -3.28 -27.62
CA THR A 44 20.72 -4.57 -28.32
C THR A 44 20.21 -5.63 -27.36
N THR A 45 19.14 -6.31 -27.74
CA THR A 45 18.49 -7.33 -26.94
C THR A 45 18.52 -8.67 -27.66
N ARG A 46 19.22 -9.64 -27.08
CA ARG A 46 19.20 -11.02 -27.52
C ARG A 46 17.88 -11.66 -27.11
N VAL A 47 17.18 -12.22 -28.09
CA VAL A 47 16.00 -13.05 -27.82
C VAL A 47 16.48 -14.42 -27.34
N MET A 48 16.07 -14.79 -26.12
CA MET A 48 16.59 -15.97 -25.41
C MET A 48 15.76 -17.24 -25.66
N GLU A 49 14.52 -17.09 -26.13
CA GLU A 49 13.58 -18.19 -26.36
C GLU A 49 12.56 -17.84 -27.45
N GLY A 50 11.77 -18.82 -27.91
CA GLY A 50 10.71 -18.62 -28.89
C GLY A 50 11.18 -18.63 -30.35
N VAL A 51 10.31 -18.19 -31.27
CA VAL A 51 10.55 -18.29 -32.73
C VAL A 51 11.71 -17.42 -33.22
N TYR A 52 12.05 -16.37 -32.45
CA TYR A 52 13.14 -15.45 -32.72
C TYR A 52 14.42 -15.75 -31.93
N GLU A 53 14.49 -16.88 -31.23
CA GLU A 53 15.65 -17.26 -30.42
C GLU A 53 16.97 -17.07 -31.18
N GLY A 54 17.89 -16.33 -30.54
CA GLY A 54 19.22 -16.02 -31.03
C GLY A 54 19.34 -14.72 -31.85
N ILE A 55 18.24 -14.08 -32.25
CA ILE A 55 18.25 -12.79 -32.95
C ILE A 55 18.62 -11.66 -31.99
N LEU A 56 19.40 -10.68 -32.46
CA LEU A 56 19.83 -9.51 -31.69
C LEU A 56 19.04 -8.25 -32.08
N VAL A 57 17.87 -8.08 -31.47
CA VAL A 57 16.98 -6.95 -31.76
C VAL A 57 17.62 -5.63 -31.32
N HIS A 58 17.86 -4.73 -32.28
CA HIS A 58 18.49 -3.44 -32.03
C HIS A 58 17.46 -2.30 -32.08
N TRP A 59 17.27 -1.60 -30.96
CA TRP A 59 16.20 -0.61 -30.78
C TRP A 59 16.70 0.63 -30.00
N GLU A 60 15.98 1.75 -30.16
CA GLU A 60 16.28 3.03 -29.53
C GLU A 60 15.33 3.27 -28.35
N LEU A 61 15.90 3.68 -27.22
CA LEU A 61 15.20 4.14 -26.03
C LEU A 61 15.40 5.67 -25.89
N SER A 62 14.29 6.41 -25.91
CA SER A 62 14.27 7.87 -25.80
C SER A 62 13.67 8.33 -24.47
N ILE A 63 14.34 9.27 -23.79
CA ILE A 63 13.96 9.78 -22.47
C ILE A 63 13.19 11.09 -22.61
N ASN A 64 12.00 11.14 -22.01
CA ASN A 64 11.17 12.35 -21.99
C ASN A 64 11.49 13.25 -20.78
N GLU A 65 11.03 14.49 -20.82
CA GLU A 65 11.30 15.52 -19.79
C GLU A 65 10.77 15.17 -18.40
N ASN A 66 9.74 14.32 -18.32
CA ASN A 66 9.10 13.92 -17.07
C ASN A 66 9.64 12.58 -16.56
N TYR A 67 10.66 11.98 -17.17
CA TYR A 67 11.25 10.73 -16.67
C TYR A 67 11.79 10.90 -15.23
N PRO A 68 11.59 9.94 -14.30
CA PRO A 68 10.96 8.62 -14.48
C PRO A 68 9.44 8.61 -14.30
N TYR A 69 8.83 9.77 -14.05
CA TYR A 69 7.39 9.93 -13.81
C TYR A 69 6.51 9.72 -15.04
N SER A 70 7.11 9.66 -16.23
CA SER A 70 6.49 9.15 -17.43
C SER A 70 7.43 8.11 -18.06
N PRO A 71 6.88 7.03 -18.65
CA PRO A 71 7.68 5.98 -19.29
C PRO A 71 8.56 6.54 -20.42
N PRO A 72 9.74 5.95 -20.66
CA PRO A 72 10.53 6.26 -21.83
C PRO A 72 9.83 5.76 -23.11
N PHE A 73 10.25 6.26 -24.26
CA PHE A 73 9.75 5.81 -25.56
C PHE A 73 10.69 4.77 -26.15
N GLY A 74 10.14 3.76 -26.82
CA GLY A 74 10.90 2.74 -27.55
C GLY A 74 10.53 2.71 -29.03
N ARG A 75 11.51 2.59 -29.91
CA ARG A 75 11.30 2.38 -31.34
C ARG A 75 12.43 1.56 -31.94
N MET A 76 12.19 0.94 -33.08
CA MET A 76 13.26 0.27 -33.81
C MET A 76 14.25 1.29 -34.37
N VAL A 77 15.54 0.95 -34.36
CA VAL A 77 16.56 1.80 -34.97
C VAL A 77 16.36 1.81 -36.48
N SER A 78 16.60 2.97 -37.11
CA SER A 78 16.50 3.13 -38.56
C SER A 78 17.31 2.06 -39.30
N GLY A 79 16.66 1.35 -40.21
CA GLY A 79 17.27 0.28 -41.01
C GLY A 79 17.24 -1.12 -40.37
N TYR A 80 16.76 -1.27 -39.12
CA TYR A 80 16.56 -2.59 -38.51
C TYR A 80 15.13 -3.08 -38.79
N GLU A 81 14.97 -4.07 -39.66
CA GLU A 81 13.67 -4.49 -40.22
C GLU A 81 12.82 -5.42 -39.33
N PHE A 82 12.86 -5.24 -38.01
CA PHE A 82 11.98 -5.96 -37.09
C PHE A 82 10.72 -5.14 -36.84
N ASP A 83 9.65 -5.43 -37.57
CA ASP A 83 8.43 -4.60 -37.65
C ASP A 83 7.14 -5.39 -37.38
N GLY A 84 5.99 -4.81 -37.74
CA GLY A 84 4.66 -5.40 -37.60
C GLY A 84 4.46 -6.76 -38.29
N ARG A 85 5.33 -7.15 -39.23
CA ARG A 85 5.32 -8.50 -39.83
C ARG A 85 5.89 -9.56 -38.89
N HIS A 86 6.68 -9.13 -37.92
CA HIS A 86 7.39 -9.96 -36.97
C HIS A 86 6.73 -9.91 -35.58
N HIS A 87 6.19 -8.77 -35.20
CA HIS A 87 5.53 -8.61 -33.92
C HIS A 87 4.39 -7.60 -34.03
N HIS A 88 3.17 -8.02 -33.68
CA HIS A 88 1.96 -7.21 -33.83
C HIS A 88 2.02 -5.85 -33.11
N HIS A 89 2.87 -5.72 -32.09
CA HIS A 89 3.01 -4.51 -31.28
C HIS A 89 4.17 -3.60 -31.72
N ILE A 90 4.68 -3.76 -32.93
CA ILE A 90 5.75 -2.90 -33.46
C ILE A 90 5.25 -2.14 -34.69
N PHE A 91 5.27 -0.82 -34.57
CA PHE A 91 4.75 0.10 -35.56
C PHE A 91 5.88 1.01 -36.06
N GLU A 92 6.08 1.07 -37.37
CA GLU A 92 7.17 1.82 -37.98
C GLU A 92 7.17 3.31 -37.58
N SER A 93 5.99 3.94 -37.58
CA SER A 93 5.85 5.37 -37.27
C SER A 93 5.56 5.67 -35.80
N ALA A 94 4.88 4.76 -35.09
CA ALA A 94 4.45 4.97 -33.70
C ALA A 94 5.39 4.35 -32.65
N GLY A 95 6.30 3.46 -33.07
CA GLY A 95 7.25 2.74 -32.22
C GLY A 95 6.65 1.49 -31.57
N ILE A 96 7.14 1.14 -30.38
CA ILE A 96 6.83 -0.14 -29.72
C ILE A 96 5.64 0.03 -28.77
N CYS A 97 4.61 -0.80 -28.94
CA CYS A 97 3.42 -0.86 -28.09
C CYS A 97 3.63 -1.82 -26.92
N ALA A 98 4.31 -1.34 -25.88
CA ALA A 98 4.44 -2.04 -24.60
C ALA A 98 3.91 -1.19 -23.45
N ASP A 99 3.35 -1.82 -22.42
CA ASP A 99 2.83 -1.15 -21.22
C ASP A 99 3.93 -0.56 -20.33
N PHE A 100 5.20 -0.89 -20.57
CA PHE A 100 6.37 -0.25 -19.95
C PHE A 100 6.93 0.94 -20.75
N LEU A 101 6.37 1.23 -21.94
CA LEU A 101 6.80 2.32 -22.82
C LEU A 101 5.71 3.40 -22.98
N GLY A 102 6.15 4.59 -23.35
CA GLY A 102 5.32 5.79 -23.46
C GLY A 102 4.66 6.01 -24.81
N ASN A 103 4.97 5.20 -25.82
CA ASN A 103 4.51 5.36 -27.19
C ASN A 103 2.98 5.38 -27.32
N PHE A 104 2.29 4.63 -26.46
CA PHE A 104 0.83 4.46 -26.50
C PHE A 104 0.21 4.79 -25.14
N ALA A 105 -0.27 6.03 -24.99
CA ALA A 105 -0.77 6.54 -23.71
C ALA A 105 -1.92 5.72 -23.10
N TYR A 106 -2.75 5.08 -23.93
CA TYR A 106 -3.87 4.26 -23.43
C TYR A 106 -3.41 3.06 -22.61
N MET A 107 -2.22 2.49 -22.91
CA MET A 107 -1.65 1.36 -22.16
C MET A 107 -1.39 1.73 -20.69
N GLN A 108 -0.98 2.98 -20.46
CA GLN A 108 -0.76 3.51 -19.11
C GLN A 108 -2.08 3.80 -18.39
N GLN A 109 -3.13 4.18 -19.13
CA GLN A 109 -4.45 4.46 -18.57
C GLN A 109 -5.18 3.19 -18.14
N SER A 110 -4.95 2.07 -18.83
CA SER A 110 -5.51 0.75 -18.50
C SER A 110 -4.66 -0.07 -17.53
N ALA A 111 -3.48 0.43 -17.13
CA ALA A 111 -2.57 -0.33 -16.27
C ALA A 111 -3.17 -0.60 -14.88
N THR A 112 -3.09 -1.85 -14.45
CA THR A 112 -3.54 -2.31 -13.13
C THR A 112 -2.35 -2.54 -12.19
N ALA A 113 -2.61 -2.84 -10.92
CA ALA A 113 -1.56 -3.19 -9.97
C ALA A 113 -0.74 -4.39 -10.50
N GLY A 114 0.59 -4.26 -10.51
CA GLY A 114 1.52 -5.26 -11.03
C GLY A 114 1.79 -5.19 -12.54
N THR A 115 1.19 -4.24 -13.28
CA THR A 115 1.39 -4.11 -14.74
C THR A 115 1.82 -2.69 -15.14
N GLY A 116 2.55 -2.60 -16.26
CA GLY A 116 2.99 -1.36 -16.88
C GLY A 116 3.99 -0.52 -16.08
N TRP A 117 4.32 0.65 -16.63
CA TRP A 117 5.32 1.55 -16.08
C TRP A 117 4.89 2.17 -14.75
N THR A 118 5.83 2.22 -13.80
CA THR A 118 5.75 3.04 -12.60
C THR A 118 7.05 3.83 -12.47
N SER A 119 7.03 4.94 -11.74
CA SER A 119 8.23 5.78 -11.54
C SER A 119 9.33 5.09 -10.72
N SER A 120 9.04 3.91 -10.16
CA SER A 120 10.04 3.09 -9.48
C SER A 120 10.78 2.14 -10.43
N CYS A 121 10.32 2.00 -11.68
CA CYS A 121 11.00 1.26 -12.74
C CYS A 121 12.31 1.95 -13.14
N ASP A 122 13.30 1.13 -13.44
CA ASP A 122 14.61 1.54 -13.95
C ASP A 122 14.93 0.78 -15.25
N PHE A 123 16.12 1.00 -15.79
CA PHE A 123 16.55 0.30 -17.01
C PHE A 123 16.66 -1.20 -16.80
N ILE A 124 17.08 -1.68 -15.62
CA ILE A 124 17.16 -3.12 -15.35
C ILE A 124 15.77 -3.76 -15.50
N GLY A 125 14.77 -3.21 -14.79
CA GLY A 125 13.40 -3.70 -14.89
C GLY A 125 12.84 -3.59 -16.31
N LEU A 126 13.10 -2.48 -17.02
CA LEU A 126 12.67 -2.30 -18.40
C LEU A 126 13.28 -3.36 -19.34
N MET A 127 14.59 -3.58 -19.26
CA MET A 127 15.29 -4.52 -20.12
C MET A 127 14.82 -5.97 -19.93
N ILE A 128 14.54 -6.39 -18.69
CA ILE A 128 13.95 -7.71 -18.39
C ILE A 128 12.60 -7.87 -19.09
N ASN A 129 11.73 -6.85 -19.00
CA ASN A 129 10.41 -6.90 -19.65
C ASN A 129 10.53 -6.88 -21.18
N MET A 130 11.47 -6.10 -21.73
CA MET A 130 11.69 -6.02 -23.18
C MET A 130 12.27 -7.32 -23.75
N GLN A 131 13.11 -8.06 -23.02
CA GLN A 131 13.55 -9.40 -23.43
C GLN A 131 12.37 -10.37 -23.61
N ALA A 132 11.44 -10.37 -22.66
CA ALA A 132 10.23 -11.19 -22.75
C ALA A 132 9.32 -10.73 -23.90
N PHE A 133 9.16 -9.42 -24.08
CA PHE A 133 8.38 -8.84 -25.17
C PHE A 133 8.89 -9.33 -26.55
N PHE A 134 10.19 -9.23 -26.84
CA PHE A 134 10.70 -9.66 -28.14
C PHE A 134 10.68 -11.18 -28.37
N ALA A 135 10.54 -11.99 -27.31
CA ALA A 135 10.42 -13.44 -27.42
C ALA A 135 9.00 -13.89 -27.84
N ASP A 136 7.98 -13.09 -27.52
CA ASP A 136 6.56 -13.41 -27.79
C ASP A 136 5.99 -12.49 -28.88
N PRO A 137 5.78 -12.98 -30.13
CA PRO A 137 5.26 -12.17 -31.22
C PRO A 137 3.83 -11.61 -31.00
N ASP A 138 3.10 -12.12 -30.01
CA ASP A 138 1.71 -11.84 -29.65
C ASP A 138 0.72 -11.82 -30.83
N GLY A 139 -0.09 -12.88 -30.93
CA GLY A 139 -1.26 -12.94 -31.81
C GLY A 139 -0.99 -13.18 -33.30
N MET A 140 0.22 -12.97 -33.82
CA MET A 140 0.58 -13.29 -35.21
C MET A 140 2.04 -13.76 -35.33
N GLU A 141 2.22 -15.03 -35.65
CA GLU A 141 3.56 -15.59 -35.92
C GLU A 141 4.01 -15.27 -37.35
N ALA A 142 5.21 -14.73 -37.50
CA ALA A 142 5.82 -14.54 -38.80
C ALA A 142 6.03 -15.87 -39.52
N SER A 143 5.91 -15.86 -40.85
CA SER A 143 6.21 -17.05 -41.64
C SER A 143 7.69 -17.44 -41.49
N LYS A 144 8.01 -18.74 -41.64
CA LYS A 144 9.40 -19.23 -41.64
C LYS A 144 10.30 -18.50 -42.67
N VAL A 145 9.71 -17.99 -43.76
CA VAL A 145 10.44 -17.22 -44.77
C VAL A 145 10.82 -15.84 -44.24
N GLU A 146 9.90 -15.13 -43.60
CA GLU A 146 10.17 -13.83 -42.99
C GLU A 146 11.18 -13.97 -41.84
N ILE A 147 11.06 -14.99 -40.98
CA ILE A 147 12.04 -15.28 -39.93
C ILE A 147 13.44 -15.50 -40.50
N ARG A 148 13.57 -16.22 -41.63
CA ARG A 148 14.87 -16.42 -42.29
C ARG A 148 15.44 -15.12 -42.85
N LYS A 149 14.61 -14.28 -43.47
CA LYS A 149 15.03 -12.95 -43.95
C LYS A 149 15.52 -12.09 -42.80
N LEU A 150 14.76 -12.05 -41.70
CA LEU A 150 15.13 -11.33 -40.50
C LEU A 150 16.48 -11.80 -39.95
N ARG A 151 16.72 -13.11 -39.88
CA ARG A 151 18.01 -13.68 -39.44
C ARG A 151 19.19 -13.32 -40.36
N LEU A 152 18.94 -13.14 -41.66
CA LEU A 152 19.98 -12.71 -42.61
C LEU A 152 20.27 -11.22 -42.41
N MET A 153 19.23 -10.39 -42.34
CA MET A 153 19.34 -8.96 -42.04
C MET A 153 20.08 -8.73 -40.72
N ASP A 154 19.67 -9.41 -39.65
CA ASP A 154 20.30 -9.32 -38.33
C ASP A 154 21.81 -9.59 -38.40
N LYS A 155 22.26 -10.63 -39.11
CA LYS A 155 23.69 -10.95 -39.26
C LYS A 155 24.51 -9.89 -40.00
N GLU A 156 23.87 -9.15 -40.91
CA GLU A 156 24.50 -8.14 -41.76
C GLU A 156 24.34 -6.73 -41.22
N PHE A 157 23.43 -6.52 -40.26
CA PHE A 157 23.10 -5.21 -39.72
C PHE A 157 24.29 -4.58 -38.99
N VAL A 158 24.57 -3.33 -39.35
CA VAL A 158 25.50 -2.43 -38.68
C VAL A 158 24.80 -1.10 -38.48
N CYS A 159 24.71 -0.66 -37.22
CA CYS A 159 24.04 0.57 -36.85
C CYS A 159 24.89 1.79 -37.23
N MET A 160 24.35 2.69 -38.05
CA MET A 160 25.04 3.94 -38.43
C MET A 160 25.22 4.93 -37.26
N GLY A 161 24.50 4.75 -36.15
CA GLY A 161 24.52 5.68 -35.01
C GLY A 161 25.42 5.27 -33.84
N CYS A 162 25.84 4.01 -33.76
CA CYS A 162 26.65 3.51 -32.64
C CYS A 162 27.63 2.39 -33.02
N ASP A 163 27.77 2.11 -34.33
CA ASP A 163 28.60 1.05 -34.91
C ASP A 163 28.26 -0.38 -34.42
N HIS A 164 27.19 -0.57 -33.63
CA HIS A 164 26.78 -1.90 -33.18
C HIS A 164 26.45 -2.79 -34.37
N SER A 165 26.97 -4.00 -34.31
CA SER A 165 26.58 -5.08 -35.21
C SER A 165 26.23 -6.32 -34.41
N THR A 166 25.61 -7.28 -35.07
CA THR A 166 25.34 -8.59 -34.46
C THR A 166 26.62 -9.34 -34.11
N LYS A 167 27.73 -9.03 -34.77
CA LYS A 167 29.05 -9.64 -34.52
C LYS A 167 29.79 -8.98 -33.37
N GLU A 168 29.64 -7.66 -33.24
CA GLU A 168 30.35 -6.83 -32.26
C GLU A 168 29.34 -5.94 -31.51
N PRO A 169 28.50 -6.52 -30.64
CA PRO A 169 27.63 -5.72 -29.78
C PRO A 169 28.48 -4.94 -28.77
N TYR A 170 28.16 -3.67 -28.55
CA TYR A 170 28.92 -2.79 -27.64
C TYR A 170 28.00 -2.13 -26.58
N PRO A 171 28.30 -2.18 -25.28
CA PRO A 171 29.18 -3.14 -24.63
C PRO A 171 28.85 -4.61 -25.01
N PRO A 172 29.79 -5.54 -24.83
CA PRO A 172 29.53 -6.97 -25.05
C PRO A 172 28.31 -7.47 -24.26
N LEU A 173 27.53 -8.39 -24.83
CA LEU A 173 26.29 -8.92 -24.24
C LEU A 173 26.49 -9.72 -22.93
N ASN A 174 27.71 -10.19 -22.69
CA ASN A 174 28.09 -11.02 -21.53
C ASN A 174 29.27 -10.37 -20.82
N LEU A 175 29.05 -9.22 -20.19
CA LEU A 175 30.04 -8.65 -19.28
C LEU A 175 30.11 -9.52 -18.02
N GLU A 176 31.14 -10.36 -17.93
CA GLU A 176 31.55 -10.94 -16.65
C GLU A 176 32.12 -9.81 -15.81
N ILE A 177 31.38 -9.41 -14.77
CA ILE A 177 31.88 -8.45 -13.80
C ILE A 177 32.57 -9.24 -12.70
N GLU A 178 33.90 -9.11 -12.62
CA GLU A 178 34.64 -9.40 -11.40
C GLU A 178 34.18 -8.38 -10.34
N ALA A 179 33.23 -8.79 -9.49
CA ALA A 179 32.74 -7.96 -8.40
C ALA A 179 33.86 -7.76 -7.38
N GLN A 180 34.63 -6.68 -7.54
CA GLN A 180 35.48 -6.14 -6.49
C GLN A 180 34.74 -4.98 -5.85
N GLU A 181 34.02 -5.26 -4.76
CA GLU A 181 33.63 -4.21 -3.81
C GLU A 181 34.08 -4.63 -2.42
N GLU A 182 35.09 -3.91 -1.90
CA GLU A 182 35.33 -3.81 -0.46
C GLU A 182 34.17 -3.04 0.16
N GLU A 183 33.01 -3.69 0.33
CA GLU A 183 31.92 -3.09 1.09
C GLU A 183 32.37 -2.93 2.55
N GLU A 184 32.44 -1.69 3.00
CA GLU A 184 32.65 -1.36 4.40
C GLU A 184 31.53 -2.03 5.21
N LYS A 185 31.91 -2.99 6.06
CA LYS A 185 30.97 -3.87 6.75
C LYS A 185 30.14 -3.07 7.77
N LEU A 186 28.97 -2.58 7.37
CA LEU A 186 28.11 -1.82 8.27
C LEU A 186 27.55 -2.71 9.38
N ASP A 187 27.17 -2.08 10.49
CA ASP A 187 26.43 -2.76 11.56
C ASP A 187 25.13 -3.38 11.00
N PRO A 188 24.73 -4.60 11.41
CA PRO A 188 23.56 -5.30 10.87
C PRO A 188 22.24 -4.51 10.95
N ILE A 189 22.07 -3.63 11.95
CA ILE A 189 20.89 -2.78 12.08
C ILE A 189 20.93 -1.67 11.04
N MET A 190 22.11 -1.11 10.78
CA MET A 190 22.31 -0.07 9.78
C MET A 190 22.13 -0.63 8.37
N GLU A 191 22.68 -1.81 8.07
CA GLU A 191 22.43 -2.53 6.82
C GLU A 191 20.94 -2.75 6.57
N ARG A 192 20.24 -3.21 7.61
CA ARG A 192 18.80 -3.41 7.53
C ARG A 192 18.07 -2.09 7.26
N ALA A 193 18.46 -1.01 7.92
CA ALA A 193 17.85 0.30 7.71
C ALA A 193 18.13 0.84 6.31
N LYS A 194 19.34 0.67 5.78
CA LYS A 194 19.71 1.04 4.41
C LYS A 194 18.84 0.31 3.38
N ARG A 195 18.59 -0.99 3.59
CA ARG A 195 17.76 -1.83 2.72
C ARG A 195 16.25 -1.60 2.87
N GLU A 196 15.75 -1.32 4.07
CA GLU A 196 14.29 -1.23 4.32
C GLU A 196 13.75 0.22 4.32
N LEU A 197 14.59 1.22 4.58
CA LEU A 197 14.21 2.63 4.66
C LEU A 197 14.82 3.42 3.49
N PHE A 198 14.35 3.10 2.29
CA PHE A 198 14.73 3.79 1.06
C PHE A 198 13.50 4.21 0.25
N CYS A 199 13.65 5.21 -0.61
CA CYS A 199 12.63 5.60 -1.57
C CYS A 199 12.66 4.68 -2.78
N SER A 200 11.54 4.05 -3.12
CA SER A 200 11.44 3.14 -4.27
C SER A 200 11.73 3.82 -5.63
N ILE A 201 11.52 5.14 -5.72
CA ILE A 201 11.72 5.96 -6.93
C ILE A 201 13.14 6.53 -6.98
N THR A 202 13.52 7.34 -5.97
CA THR A 202 14.82 8.04 -5.99
C THR A 202 15.97 7.17 -5.51
N LYS A 203 15.70 5.98 -4.95
CA LYS A 203 16.68 5.06 -4.34
C LYS A 203 17.48 5.66 -3.16
N ARG A 204 17.15 6.88 -2.72
CA ARG A 204 17.75 7.53 -1.53
C ARG A 204 17.28 6.83 -0.26
N ASN A 205 18.16 6.65 0.71
CA ASN A 205 17.86 6.00 1.98
C ASN A 205 18.28 6.85 3.19
N VAL A 206 17.77 6.53 4.37
CA VAL A 206 17.99 7.33 5.59
C VAL A 206 19.39 7.17 6.20
N ILE A 207 20.20 6.24 5.71
CA ILE A 207 21.57 6.04 6.20
C ILE A 207 22.52 6.94 5.42
N ASP A 208 22.47 6.87 4.10
CA ASP A 208 23.36 7.63 3.22
C ASP A 208 22.92 9.10 3.07
N ASP A 209 21.69 9.45 3.47
CA ASP A 209 21.11 10.77 3.27
C ASP A 209 20.42 11.32 4.53
N SER A 210 21.05 12.32 5.16
CA SER A 210 20.53 12.96 6.37
C SER A 210 19.27 13.81 6.15
N LEU A 211 18.98 14.22 4.90
CA LEU A 211 17.92 15.16 4.57
C LEU A 211 16.67 14.47 4.00
N VAL A 212 16.79 13.24 3.50
CA VAL A 212 15.67 12.51 2.91
C VAL A 212 14.50 12.38 3.90
N CYS A 213 13.31 12.76 3.43
CA CYS A 213 12.06 12.60 4.15
C CYS A 213 11.27 11.48 3.51
N LEU A 214 11.24 10.30 4.14
CA LEU A 214 10.49 9.13 3.64
C LEU A 214 9.10 9.09 4.24
N GLY A 215 8.18 8.45 3.52
CA GLY A 215 6.80 8.30 3.94
C GLY A 215 6.03 7.29 3.09
N TYR A 216 4.84 6.95 3.54
CA TYR A 216 3.97 6.01 2.86
C TYR A 216 2.98 6.71 1.93
N PRO A 217 2.84 6.23 0.69
CA PRO A 217 1.70 6.54 -0.16
C PRO A 217 0.40 6.05 0.48
N LEU A 218 -0.62 6.90 0.41
CA LEU A 218 -1.95 6.66 0.94
C LEU A 218 -2.99 6.92 -0.15
N GLU A 219 -3.88 5.97 -0.37
CA GLU A 219 -5.14 6.23 -1.05
C GLU A 219 -6.16 6.68 0.01
N VAL A 220 -6.64 7.92 -0.08
CA VAL A 220 -7.60 8.48 0.88
C VAL A 220 -8.91 8.81 0.17
N ARG A 221 -10.01 8.28 0.69
CA ARG A 221 -11.37 8.56 0.24
C ARG A 221 -12.25 8.91 1.44
N ARG A 222 -13.37 9.58 1.20
CA ARG A 222 -14.42 9.78 2.23
C ARG A 222 -15.65 8.96 1.89
N ASP A 223 -16.22 8.31 2.90
CA ASP A 223 -17.55 7.73 2.74
C ASP A 223 -18.64 8.82 2.80
N SER A 224 -19.89 8.45 2.52
CA SER A 224 -21.04 9.36 2.58
C SER A 224 -21.28 9.98 3.97
N GLY A 225 -20.69 9.40 5.03
CA GLY A 225 -20.73 9.93 6.39
C GLY A 225 -19.51 10.79 6.75
N GLY A 226 -18.69 11.17 5.76
CA GLY A 226 -17.49 11.98 5.92
C GLY A 226 -16.32 11.25 6.60
N ARG A 227 -16.42 9.94 6.82
CA ARG A 227 -15.36 9.15 7.47
C ARG A 227 -14.25 8.87 6.49
N ILE A 228 -13.02 8.95 6.99
CA ILE A 228 -11.81 8.63 6.25
C ILE A 228 -11.79 7.12 5.97
N GLN A 229 -11.78 6.77 4.69
CA GLN A 229 -11.41 5.46 4.20
C GLN A 229 -10.01 5.58 3.62
N SER A 230 -9.12 4.68 4.01
CA SER A 230 -7.73 4.74 3.58
C SER A 230 -7.16 3.37 3.28
N THR A 231 -6.30 3.33 2.26
CA THR A 231 -5.38 2.22 1.99
C THR A 231 -3.97 2.78 2.08
N LEU A 232 -3.16 2.23 2.99
CA LEU A 232 -1.74 2.55 3.08
C LEU A 232 -0.97 1.50 2.30
N HIS A 233 -0.09 1.95 1.41
CA HIS A 233 0.78 1.07 0.64
C HIS A 233 2.15 1.03 1.30
N PRO A 234 2.64 -0.14 1.77
CA PRO A 234 3.84 -0.24 2.59
C PRO A 234 5.13 -0.19 1.76
N GLU A 235 5.18 0.75 0.82
CA GLU A 235 6.31 1.06 -0.08
C GLU A 235 6.71 2.50 0.19
N LEU A 236 7.95 2.74 0.61
CA LEU A 236 8.38 4.10 0.97
C LEU A 236 8.71 4.93 -0.26
N ILE A 237 8.20 6.15 -0.29
CA ILE A 237 8.59 7.17 -1.27
C ILE A 237 9.08 8.42 -0.53
N SER A 238 10.04 9.14 -1.11
CA SER A 238 10.50 10.41 -0.57
C SER A 238 9.47 11.51 -0.81
N TYR A 239 9.46 12.53 0.05
CA TYR A 239 8.60 13.70 -0.15
C TYR A 239 8.84 14.39 -1.51
N GLU A 240 10.11 14.50 -1.92
CA GLU A 240 10.50 15.02 -3.24
C GLU A 240 9.83 14.23 -4.37
N ALA A 241 9.94 12.89 -4.34
CA ALA A 241 9.33 12.04 -5.36
C ALA A 241 7.81 12.13 -5.37
N TYR A 242 7.20 12.25 -4.18
CA TYR A 242 5.76 12.48 -4.05
C TYR A 242 5.33 13.80 -4.70
N MET A 243 6.07 14.88 -4.48
CA MET A 243 5.74 16.19 -5.02
C MET A 243 5.92 16.25 -6.54
N ASP A 244 6.95 15.59 -7.07
CA ASP A 244 7.14 15.46 -8.51
C ASP A 244 6.03 14.61 -9.16
N GLU A 245 5.69 13.46 -8.58
CA GLU A 245 4.54 12.64 -9.00
C GLU A 245 3.26 13.46 -9.02
N TYR A 246 3.00 14.23 -7.97
CA TYR A 246 1.83 15.09 -7.87
C TYR A 246 1.81 16.17 -8.94
N SER A 247 2.96 16.81 -9.21
CA SER A 247 3.10 17.82 -10.27
C SER A 247 2.81 17.23 -11.65
N VAL A 248 3.40 16.08 -11.97
CA VAL A 248 3.19 15.40 -13.26
C VAL A 248 1.75 14.91 -13.39
N SER A 249 1.22 14.24 -12.36
CA SER A 249 -0.16 13.77 -12.26
C SER A 249 -1.18 14.88 -12.54
N SER A 250 -0.99 16.04 -11.92
CA SER A 250 -1.86 17.21 -12.10
C SER A 250 -1.79 17.78 -13.52
N SER A 251 -0.61 17.77 -14.14
CA SER A 251 -0.40 18.33 -15.49
C SER A 251 -0.86 17.41 -16.62
N GLN A 252 -0.76 16.10 -16.44
CA GLN A 252 -1.06 15.09 -17.47
C GLN A 252 -2.39 14.35 -17.22
N TYR A 253 -3.16 14.74 -16.19
CA TYR A 253 -4.40 14.06 -15.79
C TYR A 253 -4.24 12.55 -15.61
N ARG A 254 -3.13 12.11 -15.00
CA ARG A 254 -2.85 10.69 -14.72
C ARG A 254 -2.88 10.39 -13.22
N SER A 255 -3.17 9.15 -12.86
CA SER A 255 -3.06 8.69 -11.47
C SER A 255 -1.60 8.56 -11.02
N MET A 256 -1.31 8.91 -9.76
CA MET A 256 -0.04 8.56 -9.12
C MET A 256 -0.04 7.08 -8.74
N ARG A 257 1.09 6.39 -8.92
CA ARG A 257 1.22 4.94 -8.73
C ARG A 257 2.43 4.58 -7.88
N THR A 258 2.26 3.62 -6.98
CA THR A 258 3.38 3.05 -6.19
C THR A 258 4.27 2.16 -7.07
N ALA A 259 5.36 1.62 -6.53
CA ALA A 259 6.23 0.69 -7.25
C ALA A 259 5.47 -0.59 -7.67
N SER A 260 4.55 -1.07 -6.83
CA SER A 260 3.63 -2.17 -7.18
C SER A 260 2.51 -1.76 -8.14
N GLY A 261 2.45 -0.49 -8.57
CA GLY A 261 1.43 0.01 -9.47
C GLY A 261 0.09 0.37 -8.81
N SER A 262 0.02 0.34 -7.47
CA SER A 262 -1.19 0.71 -6.73
C SER A 262 -1.42 2.22 -6.76
N ILE A 263 -2.67 2.65 -6.90
CA ILE A 263 -3.01 4.08 -6.95
C ILE A 263 -2.95 4.69 -5.55
N PHE A 264 -2.44 5.90 -5.44
CA PHE A 264 -2.48 6.69 -4.22
C PHE A 264 -2.79 8.17 -4.49
N THR A 265 -3.26 8.88 -3.48
CA THR A 265 -3.70 10.30 -3.58
C THR A 265 -2.94 11.21 -2.64
N ASN A 266 -2.42 10.64 -1.55
CA ASN A 266 -1.78 11.36 -0.47
C ASN A 266 -0.49 10.64 -0.05
N TRP A 267 0.28 11.28 0.81
CA TRP A 267 1.53 10.75 1.32
C TRP A 267 1.74 11.19 2.77
N LEU A 268 2.22 10.30 3.64
CA LEU A 268 2.45 10.57 5.05
C LEU A 268 3.87 10.22 5.49
N PRO A 269 4.65 11.17 6.03
CA PRO A 269 6.03 10.93 6.44
C PRO A 269 6.10 9.93 7.60
N ILE A 270 7.22 9.19 7.68
CA ILE A 270 7.53 8.33 8.83
C ILE A 270 8.36 9.07 9.88
N TYR A 271 8.24 8.65 11.14
CA TYR A 271 9.15 9.07 12.20
C TYR A 271 10.34 8.10 12.23
N VAL A 272 11.54 8.60 11.93
CA VAL A 272 12.82 7.84 11.99
C VAL A 272 13.56 8.14 13.30
N ASN A 273 13.78 9.43 13.59
CA ASN A 273 14.39 9.93 14.81
C ASN A 273 13.89 11.36 15.11
N GLU A 274 14.26 11.91 16.27
CA GLU A 274 13.77 13.21 16.74
C GLU A 274 14.28 14.38 15.88
N GLU A 275 15.52 14.31 15.39
CA GLU A 275 16.11 15.34 14.55
C GLU A 275 15.36 15.49 13.22
N ARG A 276 15.17 14.38 12.51
CA ARG A 276 14.42 14.35 11.24
C ARG A 276 12.95 14.72 11.44
N PHE A 277 12.37 14.26 12.54
CA PHE A 277 11.00 14.62 12.88
C PHE A 277 10.82 16.15 12.99
N LYS A 278 11.77 16.84 13.65
CA LYS A 278 11.75 18.31 13.74
C LYS A 278 11.96 18.96 12.37
N SER A 279 12.92 18.48 11.57
CA SER A 279 13.18 19.07 10.24
C SER A 279 12.01 18.93 9.28
N HIS A 280 11.21 17.87 9.40
CA HIS A 280 10.09 17.57 8.50
C HIS A 280 8.71 17.83 9.14
N PHE A 281 8.66 18.48 10.30
CA PHE A 281 7.42 18.67 11.06
C PHE A 281 6.34 19.45 10.29
N ASN A 282 6.75 20.47 9.52
CA ASN A 282 5.83 21.26 8.70
C ASN A 282 5.20 20.43 7.58
N ILE A 283 5.96 19.48 7.01
CA ILE A 283 5.45 18.55 6.00
C ILE A 283 4.40 17.63 6.64
N LEU A 284 4.71 17.03 7.79
CA LEU A 284 3.79 16.16 8.52
C LEU A 284 2.47 16.86 8.87
N THR A 285 2.53 18.06 9.44
CA THR A 285 1.33 18.81 9.85
C THR A 285 0.47 19.22 8.65
N THR A 286 1.11 19.63 7.55
CA THR A 286 0.43 19.91 6.29
C THR A 286 -0.28 18.66 5.77
N THR A 287 0.41 17.52 5.69
CA THR A 287 -0.19 16.25 5.28
C THR A 287 -1.41 15.89 6.14
N ILE A 288 -1.30 16.01 7.48
CA ILE A 288 -2.41 15.67 8.38
C ILE A 288 -3.63 16.56 8.09
N SER A 289 -3.41 17.84 7.84
CA SER A 289 -4.48 18.78 7.45
C SER A 289 -5.18 18.34 6.15
N VAL A 290 -4.39 18.00 5.12
CA VAL A 290 -4.92 17.53 3.83
C VAL A 290 -5.71 16.23 3.98
N ILE A 291 -5.21 15.26 4.74
CA ILE A 291 -5.94 14.01 5.00
C ILE A 291 -7.23 14.30 5.81
N SER A 292 -7.16 15.21 6.79
CA SER A 292 -8.27 15.55 7.69
C SER A 292 -9.39 16.34 7.00
N ARG A 293 -9.07 17.24 6.06
CA ARG A 293 -10.03 18.16 5.40
C ARG A 293 -10.21 17.96 3.89
N GLY A 294 -9.40 17.12 3.23
CA GLY A 294 -9.38 17.02 1.77
C GLY A 294 -8.70 18.23 1.13
N GLU A 295 -9.17 18.65 -0.05
CA GLU A 295 -8.63 19.81 -0.79
C GLU A 295 -8.65 21.11 0.04
N GLY A 296 -9.63 21.27 0.93
CA GLY A 296 -9.73 22.38 1.88
C GLY A 296 -8.74 22.35 3.04
N GLY A 297 -7.80 21.39 3.07
CA GLY A 297 -6.69 21.32 4.04
C GLY A 297 -5.35 21.83 3.50
N ASN A 298 -5.31 22.33 2.26
CA ASN A 298 -4.11 22.78 1.55
C ASN A 298 -3.64 24.20 1.93
N ILE A 299 -4.32 24.89 2.85
CA ILE A 299 -3.93 26.24 3.29
C ILE A 299 -2.81 26.13 4.32
N LYS A 300 -1.77 26.96 4.17
CA LYS A 300 -0.66 27.05 5.14
C LYS A 300 -1.24 27.36 6.52
N ASN A 301 -0.88 26.57 7.53
CA ASN A 301 -1.34 26.66 8.93
C ASN A 301 -2.75 26.12 9.24
N ASP A 302 -3.36 25.32 8.36
CA ASP A 302 -4.66 24.70 8.68
C ASP A 302 -4.60 23.62 9.76
N PHE A 303 -3.40 23.09 10.06
CA PHE A 303 -3.24 22.03 11.04
C PHE A 303 -3.78 22.44 12.41
N GLN A 304 -4.64 21.58 12.96
CA GLN A 304 -5.14 21.70 14.32
C GLN A 304 -4.90 20.38 15.07
N PRO A 305 -4.49 20.38 16.35
CA PRO A 305 -4.16 19.15 17.08
C PRO A 305 -5.27 18.09 17.08
N TRP A 306 -6.54 18.49 17.07
CA TRP A 306 -7.68 17.55 17.03
C TRP A 306 -7.72 16.71 15.74
N MET A 307 -7.13 17.19 14.64
CA MET A 307 -7.04 16.45 13.37
C MET A 307 -6.26 15.15 13.53
N VAL A 308 -5.30 15.10 14.45
CA VAL A 308 -4.53 13.88 14.76
C VAL A 308 -5.46 12.75 15.22
N LEU A 309 -6.49 13.06 16.03
CA LEU A 309 -7.49 12.10 16.51
C LEU A 309 -8.49 11.66 15.44
N GLN A 310 -8.62 12.45 14.36
CA GLN A 310 -9.42 12.08 13.21
C GLN A 310 -8.63 11.17 12.24
N VAL A 311 -7.34 11.45 12.04
CA VAL A 311 -6.51 10.78 11.04
C VAL A 311 -5.91 9.48 11.58
N PHE A 312 -5.12 9.52 12.65
CA PHE A 312 -4.31 8.36 13.05
C PHE A 312 -5.11 7.15 13.51
N PRO A 313 -6.13 7.26 14.36
CA PRO A 313 -6.96 6.11 14.73
C PRO A 313 -7.59 5.44 13.51
N ALA A 314 -8.09 6.24 12.55
CA ALA A 314 -8.70 5.73 11.32
C ALA A 314 -7.66 4.99 10.45
N LEU A 315 -6.50 5.61 10.17
CA LEU A 315 -5.43 4.99 9.39
C LEU A 315 -4.94 3.69 10.03
N MET A 316 -4.68 3.70 11.34
CA MET A 316 -4.18 2.54 12.08
C MET A 316 -5.20 1.40 12.12
N ASN A 317 -6.49 1.69 12.31
CA ASN A 317 -7.54 0.68 12.28
C ASN A 317 -7.69 0.06 10.87
N LYS A 318 -7.57 0.86 9.80
CA LYS A 318 -7.55 0.34 8.43
C LYS A 318 -6.33 -0.52 8.16
N GLN A 319 -5.17 -0.13 8.68
CA GLN A 319 -3.95 -0.92 8.57
C GLN A 319 -4.09 -2.28 9.29
N VAL A 320 -4.78 -2.33 10.43
CA VAL A 320 -5.12 -3.59 11.11
C VAL A 320 -5.94 -4.52 10.20
N VAL A 321 -6.96 -3.97 9.52
CA VAL A 321 -7.77 -4.75 8.57
C VAL A 321 -6.89 -5.30 7.44
N GLN A 322 -5.99 -4.49 6.88
CA GLN A 322 -5.07 -4.92 5.82
C GLN A 322 -4.12 -6.03 6.29
N ILE A 323 -3.50 -5.92 7.48
CA ILE A 323 -2.63 -6.98 8.02
C ILE A 323 -3.43 -8.28 8.23
N MET A 324 -4.69 -8.17 8.68
CA MET A 324 -5.54 -9.34 8.87
C MET A 324 -5.96 -9.98 7.55
N GLN A 325 -6.17 -9.22 6.48
CA GLN A 325 -6.57 -9.74 5.17
C GLN A 325 -5.38 -10.24 4.33
N GLY A 326 -4.22 -9.59 4.44
CA GLY A 326 -3.07 -9.76 3.56
C GLY A 326 -2.38 -11.13 3.62
N LYS A 327 -1.59 -11.40 2.58
CA LYS A 327 -0.67 -12.54 2.49
C LYS A 327 0.50 -12.39 3.46
N VAL A 328 1.27 -13.47 3.69
CA VAL A 328 2.32 -13.51 4.72
C VAL A 328 3.42 -12.47 4.49
N PHE A 329 3.90 -12.26 3.27
CA PHE A 329 4.96 -11.27 2.97
C PHE A 329 4.45 -9.82 3.02
N GLU A 330 3.26 -9.56 2.46
CA GLU A 330 2.56 -8.27 2.59
C GLU A 330 2.36 -7.89 4.06
N SER A 331 2.24 -8.89 4.96
CA SER A 331 2.01 -8.63 6.39
C SER A 331 3.22 -8.06 7.13
N GLU A 332 4.49 -8.31 6.74
CA GLU A 332 5.66 -7.74 7.45
C GLU A 332 5.77 -6.25 7.25
N SER A 333 5.83 -5.79 6.00
CA SER A 333 5.88 -4.38 5.66
C SER A 333 4.64 -3.65 6.17
N CYS A 334 3.47 -4.31 6.17
CA CYS A 334 2.26 -3.75 6.78
C CYS A 334 2.37 -3.60 8.32
N ILE A 335 3.03 -4.52 9.03
CA ILE A 335 3.30 -4.41 10.48
C ILE A 335 4.27 -3.25 10.74
N VAL A 336 5.34 -3.13 9.95
CA VAL A 336 6.31 -2.02 10.04
C VAL A 336 5.59 -0.68 9.83
N ALA A 337 4.73 -0.58 8.81
CA ALA A 337 3.94 0.61 8.55
C ALA A 337 3.01 0.97 9.72
N TYR A 338 2.33 -0.01 10.33
CA TYR A 338 1.53 0.21 11.53
C TYR A 338 2.37 0.78 12.68
N VAL A 339 3.57 0.24 12.90
CA VAL A 339 4.50 0.72 13.92
C VAL A 339 4.94 2.17 13.66
N HIS A 340 5.22 2.52 12.41
CA HIS A 340 5.54 3.90 12.04
C HIS A 340 4.37 4.86 12.31
N LEU A 341 3.13 4.48 11.97
CA LEU A 341 1.92 5.27 12.30
C LEU A 341 1.78 5.47 13.82
N LEU A 342 1.93 4.40 14.60
CA LEU A 342 1.86 4.44 16.05
C LEU A 342 2.93 5.37 16.64
N ARG A 343 4.15 5.34 16.12
CA ARG A 343 5.26 6.14 16.61
C ARG A 343 5.00 7.64 16.41
N ILE A 344 4.52 8.03 15.23
CA ILE A 344 4.11 9.42 14.96
C ILE A 344 2.97 9.83 15.90
N PHE A 345 1.95 8.97 16.04
CA PHE A 345 0.80 9.29 16.87
C PHE A 345 1.21 9.51 18.34
N LYS A 346 2.04 8.63 18.90
CA LYS A 346 2.61 8.79 20.25
C LYS A 346 3.42 10.08 20.38
N ARG A 347 4.25 10.42 19.38
CA ARG A 347 5.03 11.67 19.41
C ARG A 347 4.12 12.90 19.42
N LEU A 348 3.08 12.93 18.59
CA LEU A 348 2.12 14.02 18.52
C LEU A 348 1.29 14.15 19.80
N ILE A 349 0.88 13.04 20.42
CA ILE A 349 0.22 13.05 21.72
C ILE A 349 1.12 13.69 22.77
N HIS A 350 2.41 13.34 22.80
CA HIS A 350 3.37 13.94 23.73
C HIS A 350 3.57 15.44 23.48
N MET A 351 3.55 15.88 22.22
CA MET A 351 3.67 17.31 21.88
C MET A 351 2.43 18.13 22.20
N TYR A 352 1.25 17.53 22.12
CA TYR A 352 -0.03 18.22 22.29
C TYR A 352 -0.83 17.56 23.42
N PRO A 353 -0.65 17.99 24.68
CA PRO A 353 -1.39 17.44 25.82
C PRO A 353 -2.92 17.51 25.68
N SER A 354 -3.43 18.45 24.87
CA SER A 354 -4.86 18.53 24.54
C SER A 354 -5.38 17.30 23.80
N ILE A 355 -4.54 16.59 23.05
CA ILE A 355 -4.87 15.31 22.40
C ILE A 355 -5.01 14.22 23.46
N GLN A 356 -4.07 14.15 24.41
CA GLN A 356 -4.12 13.19 25.52
C GLN A 356 -5.40 13.36 26.35
N ASN A 357 -5.73 14.61 26.72
CA ASN A 357 -6.94 14.92 27.48
C ASN A 357 -8.23 14.47 26.76
N GLN A 358 -8.27 14.61 25.42
CA GLN A 358 -9.39 14.15 24.61
C GLN A 358 -9.46 12.62 24.53
N ILE A 359 -8.32 11.92 24.45
CA ILE A 359 -8.26 10.45 24.52
C ILE A 359 -8.82 9.98 25.86
N ASP A 360 -8.31 10.52 26.97
CA ASP A 360 -8.73 10.12 28.31
C ASP A 360 -10.21 10.43 28.56
N SER A 361 -10.70 11.59 28.09
CA SER A 361 -12.11 11.95 28.15
C SER A 361 -13.00 11.00 27.33
N SER A 362 -12.56 10.62 26.13
CA SER A 362 -13.29 9.66 25.28
C SER A 362 -13.36 8.28 25.92
N VAL A 363 -12.28 7.83 26.56
CA VAL A 363 -12.24 6.52 27.24
C VAL A 363 -13.07 6.53 28.52
N LYS A 364 -12.99 7.60 29.31
CA LYS A 364 -13.83 7.80 30.49
C LYS A 364 -15.32 7.88 30.13
N GLY A 365 -15.66 8.60 29.05
CA GLY A 365 -17.02 8.68 28.53
C GLY A 365 -17.55 7.32 28.09
N PHE A 366 -16.74 6.53 27.37
CA PHE A 366 -17.11 5.16 26.98
C PHE A 366 -17.37 4.24 28.18
N LEU A 367 -16.60 4.39 29.27
CA LEU A 367 -16.79 3.60 30.49
C LEU A 367 -18.08 4.01 31.22
N ASN A 368 -18.20 5.30 31.52
CA ASN A 368 -19.18 5.80 32.49
C ASN A 368 -20.56 6.08 31.88
N ASP A 369 -20.62 6.36 30.59
CA ASP A 369 -21.85 6.79 29.92
C ASP A 369 -22.22 5.85 28.77
N GLU A 370 -23.49 5.49 28.73
CA GLU A 370 -24.00 4.63 27.68
C GLU A 370 -24.11 5.31 26.32
N ASP A 371 -24.42 6.61 26.30
CA ASP A 371 -24.44 7.37 25.05
C ASP A 371 -23.01 7.56 24.51
N GLY A 372 -22.02 7.73 25.39
CA GLY A 372 -20.59 7.66 25.06
C GLY A 372 -20.17 6.39 24.28
N ARG A 373 -20.95 5.31 24.35
CA ARG A 373 -20.75 4.06 23.59
C ARG A 373 -21.52 3.99 22.28
N SER A 374 -22.42 4.92 21.99
CA SER A 374 -23.24 4.92 20.78
C SER A 374 -22.40 5.15 19.53
N LYS A 375 -22.94 4.84 18.34
CA LYS A 375 -22.26 5.14 17.06
C LYS A 375 -22.10 6.64 16.80
N ARG A 376 -22.77 7.50 17.57
CA ARG A 376 -22.60 8.95 17.49
C ARG A 376 -21.23 9.38 18.04
N TYR A 377 -20.86 8.88 19.22
CA TYR A 377 -19.64 9.26 19.93
C TYR A 377 -18.48 8.27 19.72
N CYS A 378 -18.78 6.97 19.66
CA CYS A 378 -17.82 5.91 19.40
C CYS A 378 -18.14 5.21 18.08
N LYS A 379 -17.84 5.85 16.95
CA LYS A 379 -18.18 5.35 15.60
C LYS A 379 -17.61 3.94 15.32
N ASP A 380 -16.37 3.71 15.70
CA ASP A 380 -15.63 2.46 15.42
C ASP A 380 -14.92 1.95 16.68
N LEU A 381 -15.06 0.66 16.99
CA LEU A 381 -14.45 0.05 18.19
C LEU A 381 -12.95 -0.19 18.03
N GLY A 382 -12.43 -0.43 16.82
CA GLY A 382 -11.00 -0.57 16.58
C GLY A 382 -10.26 0.75 16.80
N GLU A 383 -10.83 1.87 16.32
CA GLU A 383 -10.33 3.21 16.64
C GLU A 383 -10.35 3.50 18.15
N PHE A 384 -11.42 3.06 18.84
CA PHE A 384 -11.52 3.18 20.29
C PHE A 384 -10.46 2.35 21.02
N LEU A 385 -10.18 1.12 20.57
CA LEU A 385 -9.14 0.28 21.16
C LEU A 385 -7.77 0.94 21.09
N ILE A 386 -7.43 1.59 19.97
CA ILE A 386 -6.17 2.33 19.86
C ILE A 386 -6.10 3.43 20.93
N LYS A 387 -7.19 4.21 21.11
CA LYS A 387 -7.28 5.25 22.15
C LYS A 387 -7.16 4.67 23.56
N LEU A 388 -7.86 3.58 23.86
CA LEU A 388 -7.87 2.91 25.18
C LEU A 388 -6.47 2.50 25.64
N PHE A 389 -5.59 2.11 24.74
CA PHE A 389 -4.23 1.70 25.11
C PHE A 389 -3.22 2.86 25.11
N LEU A 390 -3.61 4.03 24.58
CA LEU A 390 -2.83 5.26 24.63
C LEU A 390 -3.22 6.17 25.82
N THR A 391 -4.13 5.73 26.69
CA THR A 391 -4.45 6.46 27.92
C THR A 391 -3.24 6.50 28.87
N THR A 392 -3.06 7.63 29.56
CA THR A 392 -1.84 7.90 30.36
C THR A 392 -2.06 7.87 31.86
N ASP A 393 -3.07 7.13 32.34
CA ASP A 393 -3.54 7.15 33.72
C ASP A 393 -2.54 6.52 34.72
N HIS A 394 -1.40 7.19 34.89
CA HIS A 394 -0.21 6.80 35.63
C HIS A 394 0.18 7.84 36.69
N LYS A 395 -0.44 9.04 36.74
CA LYS A 395 0.09 10.12 37.58
C LYS A 395 -0.66 10.45 38.88
N ASN A 396 -1.94 10.11 39.06
CA ASN A 396 -2.68 10.67 40.21
C ASN A 396 -3.51 9.67 41.05
N GLY A 397 -3.14 8.38 41.12
CA GLY A 397 -3.84 7.41 41.97
C GLY A 397 -5.31 7.15 41.60
N ALA A 398 -5.78 7.69 40.47
CA ALA A 398 -7.10 7.43 39.92
C ALA A 398 -7.15 6.07 39.22
N ARG A 399 -8.35 5.50 39.19
CA ARG A 399 -8.68 4.16 38.69
C ARG A 399 -8.19 3.94 37.25
N ARG A 400 -7.07 3.21 37.09
CA ARG A 400 -6.40 2.91 35.82
C ARG A 400 -7.40 2.59 34.68
N LEU A 401 -7.63 3.57 33.79
CA LEU A 401 -8.47 3.44 32.59
C LEU A 401 -7.79 2.58 31.51
N THR A 402 -7.62 1.30 31.80
CA THR A 402 -6.95 0.32 30.91
C THR A 402 -7.87 -0.83 30.56
N TYR A 403 -7.52 -1.57 29.50
CA TYR A 403 -8.20 -2.82 29.15
C TYR A 403 -8.29 -3.84 30.30
N ASN A 404 -7.31 -3.82 31.22
CA ASN A 404 -7.27 -4.76 32.35
C ASN A 404 -8.22 -4.37 33.49
N ASN A 405 -8.84 -3.19 33.45
CA ASN A 405 -9.93 -2.85 34.34
C ASN A 405 -11.13 -3.76 34.04
N GLY A 406 -11.62 -4.48 35.06
CA GLY A 406 -12.70 -5.46 34.90
C GLY A 406 -14.00 -4.85 34.34
N GLU A 407 -14.35 -3.64 34.78
CA GLU A 407 -15.54 -2.92 34.31
C GLU A 407 -15.37 -2.47 32.85
N MET A 408 -14.23 -1.88 32.51
CA MET A 408 -13.92 -1.52 31.11
C MET A 408 -14.01 -2.74 30.20
N LYS A 409 -13.43 -3.87 30.60
CA LYS A 409 -13.48 -5.12 29.85
C LYS A 409 -14.92 -5.61 29.68
N GLN A 410 -15.73 -5.58 30.73
CA GLN A 410 -17.13 -5.99 30.68
C GLN A 410 -17.95 -5.10 29.73
N VAL A 411 -17.81 -3.79 29.85
CA VAL A 411 -18.50 -2.80 29.01
C VAL A 411 -18.10 -2.95 27.55
N LEU A 412 -16.79 -3.06 27.28
CA LEU A 412 -16.26 -3.21 25.92
C LEU A 412 -16.71 -4.53 25.25
N ILE A 413 -16.67 -5.65 25.97
CA ILE A 413 -17.14 -6.95 25.45
C ILE A 413 -18.64 -6.92 25.19
N GLY A 414 -19.43 -6.33 26.10
CA GLY A 414 -20.87 -6.16 25.91
C GLY A 414 -21.20 -5.33 24.68
N GLU A 415 -20.52 -4.20 24.50
CA GLU A 415 -20.70 -3.31 23.34
C GLU A 415 -20.24 -3.97 22.03
N HIS A 416 -19.14 -4.71 22.05
CA HIS A 416 -18.66 -5.51 20.92
C HIS A 416 -19.71 -6.54 20.47
N LEU A 417 -20.22 -7.35 21.40
CA LEU A 417 -21.27 -8.33 21.11
C LEU A 417 -22.54 -7.65 20.59
N ALA A 418 -22.96 -6.52 21.17
CA ALA A 418 -24.15 -5.78 20.72
C ALA A 418 -24.00 -5.29 19.28
N ARG A 419 -22.83 -4.75 18.89
CA ARG A 419 -22.60 -4.28 17.51
C ARG A 419 -22.57 -5.40 16.47
N GLN A 420 -22.28 -6.63 16.90
CA GLN A 420 -22.26 -7.80 16.01
C GLN A 420 -23.64 -8.34 15.65
N VAL A 421 -24.66 -8.06 16.46
CA VAL A 421 -26.03 -8.54 16.24
C VAL A 421 -26.54 -8.20 14.84
N ARG A 422 -26.14 -7.05 14.28
CA ARG A 422 -26.44 -6.69 12.88
C ARG A 422 -25.97 -7.75 11.89
N TRP A 423 -24.71 -8.17 11.98
CA TRP A 423 -24.13 -9.15 11.06
C TRP A 423 -24.75 -10.52 11.26
N ILE A 424 -24.99 -10.91 12.51
CA ILE A 424 -25.66 -12.18 12.84
C ILE A 424 -27.08 -12.19 12.26
N ARG A 425 -27.83 -11.09 12.40
CA ARG A 425 -29.20 -10.97 11.86
C ARG A 425 -29.24 -11.06 10.34
N GLN A 426 -28.25 -10.51 9.64
CA GLN A 426 -28.15 -10.58 8.18
C GLN A 426 -27.90 -12.00 7.67
N THR A 427 -27.17 -12.81 8.43
CA THR A 427 -26.87 -14.20 8.03
C THR A 427 -27.93 -15.18 8.53
N ASN A 428 -28.32 -15.10 9.81
CA ASN A 428 -29.13 -16.09 10.51
C ASN A 428 -30.09 -15.43 11.53
N SER A 429 -31.18 -14.80 11.07
CA SER A 429 -32.12 -14.11 11.96
C SER A 429 -32.84 -15.03 12.97
N ASP A 430 -33.09 -16.29 12.62
CA ASP A 430 -33.81 -17.23 13.48
C ASP A 430 -32.95 -17.79 14.63
N ASP A 431 -31.62 -17.78 14.46
CA ASP A 431 -30.69 -18.11 15.55
C ASP A 431 -30.80 -17.06 16.68
N LEU A 432 -30.98 -15.78 16.35
CA LEU A 432 -31.19 -14.74 17.36
C LEU A 432 -32.50 -14.93 18.16
N LYS A 433 -33.58 -15.37 17.50
CA LYS A 433 -34.84 -15.71 18.19
C LYS A 433 -34.64 -16.94 19.08
N SER A 434 -33.87 -17.92 18.60
CA SER A 434 -33.62 -19.17 19.33
C SER A 434 -32.83 -18.95 20.62
N LEU A 435 -32.09 -17.85 20.78
CA LEU A 435 -31.45 -17.49 22.04
C LEU A 435 -32.44 -17.33 23.20
N PHE A 436 -33.70 -16.98 22.93
CA PHE A 436 -34.74 -16.75 23.94
C PHE A 436 -35.64 -17.97 24.17
N LYS A 437 -35.37 -19.11 23.53
CA LYS A 437 -36.12 -20.34 23.77
C LYS A 437 -35.69 -20.98 25.09
N GLU A 438 -36.66 -21.30 25.93
CA GLU A 438 -36.44 -22.07 27.16
C GLU A 438 -36.21 -23.56 26.84
N GLY A 439 -35.59 -24.29 27.77
CA GLY A 439 -35.43 -25.74 27.67
C GLY A 439 -34.44 -26.26 26.63
N LEU A 440 -33.59 -25.40 26.03
CA LEU A 440 -32.58 -25.86 25.08
C LEU A 440 -31.57 -26.82 25.74
N SER A 441 -31.38 -27.98 25.12
CA SER A 441 -30.37 -28.96 25.52
C SER A 441 -28.95 -28.42 25.31
N ILE A 442 -27.96 -29.03 25.97
CA ILE A 442 -26.54 -28.65 25.84
C ILE A 442 -26.08 -28.71 24.38
N GLN A 443 -26.54 -29.73 23.63
CA GLN A 443 -26.19 -29.91 22.22
C GLN A 443 -26.80 -28.81 21.34
N GLN A 444 -28.06 -28.45 21.60
CA GLN A 444 -28.74 -27.36 20.89
C GLN A 444 -28.05 -26.02 21.15
N LYS A 445 -27.70 -25.71 22.40
CA LYS A 445 -26.93 -24.49 22.76
C LYS A 445 -25.57 -24.46 22.07
N THR A 446 -24.86 -25.59 22.03
CA THR A 446 -23.54 -25.68 21.38
C THR A 446 -23.65 -25.40 19.88
N SER A 447 -24.60 -26.02 19.20
CA SER A 447 -24.85 -25.82 17.77
C SER A 447 -25.27 -24.38 17.45
N LEU A 448 -26.15 -23.80 18.27
CA LEU A 448 -26.58 -22.40 18.15
C LEU A 448 -25.41 -21.42 18.27
N LEU A 449 -24.61 -21.55 19.33
CA LEU A 449 -23.45 -20.69 19.57
C LEU A 449 -22.42 -20.79 18.45
N ALA A 450 -22.21 -21.99 17.87
CA ALA A 450 -21.30 -22.18 16.74
C ALA A 450 -21.76 -21.41 15.48
N ARG A 451 -23.06 -21.45 15.15
CA ARG A 451 -23.60 -20.71 14.00
C ARG A 451 -23.55 -19.19 14.20
N ILE A 452 -23.91 -18.72 15.38
CA ILE A 452 -23.82 -17.28 15.74
C ILE A 452 -22.36 -16.81 15.68
N PHE A 453 -21.43 -17.62 16.18
CA PHE A 453 -20.01 -17.31 16.10
C PHE A 453 -19.53 -17.24 14.64
N GLY A 454 -19.92 -18.20 13.80
CA GLY A 454 -19.61 -18.20 12.37
C GLY A 454 -20.06 -16.92 11.67
N ALA A 455 -21.28 -16.46 11.94
CA ALA A 455 -21.83 -15.22 11.38
C ALA A 455 -21.10 -13.94 11.86
N SER A 456 -20.35 -14.01 12.96
CA SER A 456 -19.60 -12.88 13.53
C SER A 456 -18.08 -13.05 13.47
N LEU A 457 -17.58 -14.08 12.78
CA LEU A 457 -16.17 -14.51 12.79
C LEU A 457 -15.19 -13.38 12.43
N THR A 458 -15.45 -12.65 11.34
CA THR A 458 -14.58 -11.55 10.90
C THR A 458 -14.46 -10.45 11.95
N SER A 459 -15.59 -10.07 12.57
CA SER A 459 -15.59 -9.06 13.62
C SER A 459 -14.85 -9.54 14.87
N ASN A 460 -15.01 -10.82 15.25
CA ASN A 460 -14.27 -11.42 16.36
C ASN A 460 -12.76 -11.44 16.12
N ARG A 461 -12.33 -11.83 14.90
CA ARG A 461 -10.92 -11.81 14.50
C ARG A 461 -10.34 -10.40 14.57
N LEU A 462 -11.03 -9.41 14.00
CA LEU A 462 -10.58 -8.01 14.04
C LEU A 462 -10.46 -7.47 15.47
N PHE A 463 -11.40 -7.82 16.34
CA PHE A 463 -11.38 -7.38 17.74
C PHE A 463 -10.18 -7.96 18.50
N VAL A 464 -9.99 -9.29 18.45
CA VAL A 464 -8.83 -9.94 19.08
C VAL A 464 -7.53 -9.42 18.50
N PHE A 465 -7.47 -9.23 17.18
CA PHE A 465 -6.28 -8.72 16.52
C PHE A 465 -5.95 -7.30 16.99
N ASN A 466 -6.93 -6.40 17.05
CA ASN A 466 -6.74 -5.05 17.59
C ASN A 466 -6.23 -5.10 19.04
N LEU A 467 -6.73 -6.00 19.88
CA LEU A 467 -6.18 -6.16 21.24
C LEU A 467 -4.72 -6.61 21.23
N GLU A 468 -4.36 -7.57 20.38
CA GLU A 468 -3.03 -8.16 20.32
C GLU A 468 -1.98 -7.20 19.76
N ILE A 469 -2.29 -6.51 18.65
CA ILE A 469 -1.37 -5.52 18.05
C ILE A 469 -1.06 -4.40 19.05
N THR A 470 -2.09 -3.97 19.75
CA THR A 470 -2.00 -2.86 20.69
C THR A 470 -1.24 -3.26 21.96
N LYS A 471 -1.49 -4.46 22.51
CA LYS A 471 -0.69 -5.06 23.60
C LYS A 471 0.78 -5.22 23.23
N LYS A 472 1.08 -5.61 21.99
CA LYS A 472 2.45 -5.87 21.54
C LYS A 472 3.25 -4.57 21.39
N PHE A 473 2.68 -3.57 20.72
CA PHE A 473 3.43 -2.42 20.24
C PHE A 473 3.25 -1.14 21.07
N ILE A 474 2.21 -1.02 21.92
CA ILE A 474 1.99 0.19 22.73
C ILE A 474 2.76 0.18 24.06
N ARG A 475 3.62 -0.82 24.31
CA ARG A 475 4.41 -0.90 25.55
C ARG A 475 5.34 0.32 25.74
N PRO A 476 5.59 0.77 26.98
CA PRO A 476 6.46 1.93 27.25
C PRO A 476 7.87 1.78 26.69
N ASP A 477 8.45 0.58 26.79
CA ASP A 477 9.82 0.28 26.36
C ASP A 477 9.97 0.15 24.83
N PHE A 478 8.86 0.08 24.10
CA PHE A 478 8.90 -0.21 22.66
C PHE A 478 9.48 0.94 21.85
N CYS A 479 9.19 2.20 22.19
CA CYS A 479 9.74 3.36 21.48
C CYS A 479 11.26 3.41 21.55
N ALA A 480 11.84 3.17 22.73
CA ALA A 480 13.30 3.12 22.89
C ALA A 480 13.95 2.00 22.07
N LYS A 481 13.27 0.86 21.87
CA LYS A 481 13.73 -0.20 20.97
C LYS A 481 13.70 0.23 19.50
N LEU A 482 12.69 0.99 19.10
CA LEU A 482 12.60 1.56 17.74
C LEU A 482 13.69 2.61 17.50
N ASP A 483 13.98 3.47 18.48
CA ASP A 483 15.03 4.48 18.37
C ASP A 483 16.40 3.85 18.05
N ARG A 484 16.71 2.70 18.67
CA ARG A 484 17.93 1.92 18.41
C ARG A 484 17.97 1.23 17.05
N CYS A 485 16.83 1.15 16.36
CA CYS A 485 16.68 0.44 15.09
C CYS A 485 16.16 1.35 13.97
N TYR A 486 16.49 2.65 14.00
CA TYR A 486 16.07 3.64 12.99
C TYR A 486 14.56 3.71 12.76
N GLY A 487 13.75 3.31 13.75
CA GLY A 487 12.29 3.24 13.66
C GLY A 487 11.71 1.92 13.23
N ILE A 488 12.54 0.97 12.83
CA ILE A 488 12.12 -0.34 12.38
C ILE A 488 11.92 -1.26 13.59
N PRO A 489 10.80 -1.99 13.70
CA PRO A 489 10.66 -3.00 14.72
C PRO A 489 11.70 -4.12 14.53
N PRO A 490 12.32 -4.63 15.61
CA PRO A 490 13.23 -5.78 15.51
C PRO A 490 12.57 -6.99 14.81
N ALA A 491 13.31 -7.69 13.94
CA ALA A 491 12.76 -8.76 13.09
C ALA A 491 12.04 -9.85 13.90
N ASN A 492 12.63 -10.26 15.03
CA ASN A 492 12.02 -11.24 15.94
C ASN A 492 10.67 -10.77 16.52
N VAL A 493 10.47 -9.47 16.71
CA VAL A 493 9.19 -8.90 17.17
C VAL A 493 8.14 -9.01 16.06
N VAL A 494 8.51 -8.72 14.81
CA VAL A 494 7.64 -8.84 13.64
C VAL A 494 7.23 -10.29 13.42
N SER A 495 8.19 -11.22 13.32
CA SER A 495 7.92 -12.64 13.12
C SER A 495 7.11 -13.25 14.27
N SER A 496 7.40 -12.87 15.52
CA SER A 496 6.60 -13.26 16.69
C SER A 496 5.14 -12.80 16.58
N PHE A 497 4.91 -11.57 16.10
CA PHE A 497 3.57 -11.06 15.91
C PHE A 497 2.86 -11.77 14.76
N GLN A 498 3.51 -11.99 13.62
CA GLN A 498 2.92 -12.77 12.51
C GLN A 498 2.50 -14.18 12.92
N ASN A 499 3.32 -14.87 13.71
CA ASN A 499 2.97 -16.19 14.24
C ASN A 499 1.71 -16.11 15.12
N ARG A 500 1.57 -15.04 15.91
CA ARG A 500 0.36 -14.76 16.67
C ARG A 500 -0.85 -14.52 15.76
N VAL A 501 -0.69 -13.79 14.65
CA VAL A 501 -1.76 -13.58 13.65
C VAL A 501 -2.22 -14.91 13.03
N LYS A 502 -1.28 -15.76 12.61
CA LYS A 502 -1.58 -17.10 12.08
C LYS A 502 -2.35 -17.94 13.10
N LEU A 503 -1.93 -17.89 14.36
CA LEU A 503 -2.61 -18.58 15.47
C LEU A 503 -4.05 -18.10 15.66
N ILE A 504 -4.28 -16.79 15.64
CA ILE A 504 -5.63 -16.20 15.76
C ILE A 504 -6.51 -16.65 14.60
N LYS A 505 -6.00 -16.59 13.35
CA LYS A 505 -6.74 -17.04 12.17
C LYS A 505 -7.12 -18.53 12.27
N ALA A 506 -6.20 -19.38 12.71
CA ALA A 506 -6.41 -20.82 12.78
C ALA A 506 -7.29 -21.26 13.96
N ARG A 507 -7.12 -20.66 15.14
CA ARG A 507 -7.73 -21.18 16.39
C ARG A 507 -9.00 -20.46 16.82
N LEU A 508 -9.24 -19.23 16.37
CA LEU A 508 -10.41 -18.44 16.81
C LEU A 508 -11.69 -18.93 16.10
N ASN A 509 -12.29 -20.00 16.61
CA ASN A 509 -13.42 -20.72 16.01
C ASN A 509 -14.64 -20.89 16.95
N SER A 510 -14.58 -20.37 18.18
CA SER A 510 -15.64 -20.47 19.16
C SER A 510 -15.61 -19.33 20.17
N TYR A 511 -16.74 -19.12 20.87
CA TYR A 511 -16.84 -18.12 21.94
C TYR A 511 -15.91 -18.41 23.13
N SER A 512 -15.68 -19.68 23.48
CA SER A 512 -14.73 -20.03 24.54
C SER A 512 -13.31 -19.61 24.18
N THR A 513 -12.88 -19.89 22.93
CA THR A 513 -11.58 -19.42 22.44
C THR A 513 -11.51 -17.89 22.39
N LEU A 514 -12.59 -17.21 21.99
CA LEU A 514 -12.67 -15.75 21.99
C LEU A 514 -12.52 -15.16 23.39
N MET A 515 -13.26 -15.68 24.38
CA MET A 515 -13.19 -15.20 25.76
C MET A 515 -11.80 -15.42 26.34
N SER A 516 -11.17 -16.57 26.06
CA SER A 516 -9.79 -16.85 26.44
C SER A 516 -8.79 -15.88 25.80
N ALA A 517 -8.90 -15.63 24.49
CA ALA A 517 -8.05 -14.68 23.78
C ALA A 517 -8.20 -13.23 24.29
N CYS A 518 -9.40 -12.87 24.74
CA CYS A 518 -9.69 -11.56 25.34
C CYS A 518 -9.37 -11.50 26.85
N ASP A 519 -8.93 -12.58 27.50
CA ASP A 519 -8.77 -12.66 28.96
C ASP A 519 -10.07 -12.28 29.70
N VAL A 520 -11.20 -12.81 29.26
CA VAL A 520 -12.52 -12.62 29.87
C VAL A 520 -12.80 -13.75 30.87
N LYS A 521 -13.01 -13.37 32.14
CA LYS A 521 -13.23 -14.32 33.25
C LYS A 521 -14.67 -14.36 33.76
N PHE A 522 -15.53 -13.45 33.30
CA PHE A 522 -16.93 -13.32 33.76
C PHE A 522 -17.94 -14.05 32.87
N ILE A 523 -17.52 -14.62 31.74
CA ILE A 523 -18.31 -15.55 30.91
C ILE A 523 -17.58 -16.89 30.97
N LYS A 524 -18.08 -17.83 31.79
CA LYS A 524 -17.40 -19.10 32.09
C LYS A 524 -18.13 -20.29 31.48
N SER A 525 -19.43 -20.19 31.27
CA SER A 525 -20.28 -21.28 30.79
C SER A 525 -20.97 -20.93 29.46
N ARG A 526 -21.58 -21.96 28.84
CA ARG A 526 -22.46 -21.76 27.67
C ARG A 526 -23.67 -20.91 28.03
N ASP A 527 -24.20 -21.07 29.24
CA ASP A 527 -25.35 -20.33 29.72
C ASP A 527 -25.01 -18.85 29.94
N ASP A 528 -23.81 -18.57 30.48
CA ASP A 528 -23.31 -17.19 30.61
C ASP A 528 -23.21 -16.52 29.24
N MET A 529 -22.73 -17.26 28.22
CA MET A 529 -22.58 -16.75 26.86
C MET A 529 -23.94 -16.51 26.20
N VAL A 530 -24.90 -17.42 26.37
CA VAL A 530 -26.30 -17.23 25.90
C VAL A 530 -26.89 -15.98 26.56
N ALA A 531 -26.76 -15.85 27.88
CA ALA A 531 -27.24 -14.67 28.60
C ALA A 531 -26.55 -13.38 28.14
N ALA A 532 -25.25 -13.42 27.84
CA ALA A 532 -24.52 -12.29 27.27
C ALA A 532 -25.02 -11.91 25.86
N LEU A 533 -25.32 -12.88 25.01
CA LEU A 533 -25.89 -12.63 23.68
C LEU A 533 -27.32 -12.11 23.75
N GLN A 534 -28.15 -12.61 24.67
CA GLN A 534 -29.50 -12.07 24.90
C GLN A 534 -29.44 -10.58 25.28
N ARG A 535 -28.56 -10.20 26.22
CA ARG A 535 -28.32 -8.80 26.58
C ARG A 535 -27.78 -7.99 25.40
N ALA A 536 -26.91 -8.57 24.58
CA ALA A 536 -26.38 -7.93 23.37
C ALA A 536 -27.50 -7.65 22.35
N VAL A 537 -28.44 -8.57 22.14
CA VAL A 537 -29.61 -8.38 21.27
C VAL A 537 -30.49 -7.24 21.76
N GLN A 538 -30.82 -7.23 23.06
CA GLN A 538 -31.61 -6.16 23.67
C GLN A 538 -30.90 -4.80 23.54
N THR A 539 -29.60 -4.75 23.81
CA THR A 539 -28.80 -3.53 23.68
C THR A 539 -28.72 -3.06 22.23
N SER A 540 -28.50 -3.98 21.29
CA SER A 540 -28.47 -3.71 19.86
C SER A 540 -29.77 -3.09 19.39
N SER A 541 -30.91 -3.64 19.80
CA SER A 541 -32.24 -3.13 19.45
C SER A 541 -32.47 -1.73 20.04
N ARG A 542 -32.19 -1.53 21.33
CA ARG A 542 -32.35 -0.24 22.01
C ARG A 542 -31.47 0.86 21.41
N LYS A 543 -30.26 0.52 20.95
CA LYS A 543 -29.31 1.47 20.32
C LYS A 543 -29.47 1.56 18.79
N GLY A 544 -30.40 0.82 18.20
CA GLY A 544 -30.63 0.81 16.75
C GLY A 544 -29.45 0.27 15.94
N TYR A 545 -28.65 -0.65 16.49
CA TYR A 545 -27.54 -1.27 15.75
C TYR A 545 -28.01 -2.28 14.72
N ASP A 546 -29.16 -2.90 14.96
CA ASP A 546 -29.76 -3.95 14.16
C ASP A 546 -30.77 -3.46 13.11
N THR A 547 -31.00 -2.14 13.01
CA THR A 547 -31.80 -1.57 11.93
C THR A 547 -31.04 -1.71 10.60
N VAL A 548 -31.63 -2.41 9.64
CA VAL A 548 -31.17 -2.43 8.26
C VAL A 548 -31.45 -1.04 7.69
N TYR A 549 -30.40 -0.25 7.43
CA TYR A 549 -30.56 0.99 6.69
C TYR A 549 -31.09 0.63 5.30
N LYS A 550 -32.38 0.86 5.04
CA LYS A 550 -32.90 0.86 3.66
C LYS A 550 -32.13 1.99 2.98
N ARG A 551 -31.23 1.67 2.05
CA ARG A 551 -30.71 2.70 1.14
C ARG A 551 -31.95 3.37 0.53
N PRO A 552 -32.03 4.71 0.48
CA PRO A 552 -32.97 5.34 -0.43
C PRO A 552 -32.78 4.67 -1.78
N GLN A 553 -33.86 4.18 -2.40
CA GLN A 553 -33.80 3.70 -3.77
C GLN A 553 -33.07 4.79 -4.56
N GLN A 554 -31.91 4.45 -5.10
CA GLN A 554 -31.32 5.29 -6.14
C GLN A 554 -32.41 5.37 -7.20
N VAL A 555 -33.00 6.54 -7.36
CA VAL A 555 -33.66 6.89 -8.62
C VAL A 555 -32.63 6.53 -9.68
N ALA A 556 -32.98 5.58 -10.53
CA ALA A 556 -32.14 5.17 -11.63
C ALA A 556 -31.88 6.41 -12.49
N ASN A 557 -30.74 7.06 -12.25
CA ASN A 557 -30.21 8.01 -13.19
C ASN A 557 -29.77 7.18 -14.38
N ASN A 558 -30.63 7.12 -15.38
CA ASN A 558 -30.28 6.87 -16.77
C ASN A 558 -29.23 7.92 -17.20
N ASN A 559 -27.98 7.72 -16.81
CA ASN A 559 -26.84 8.25 -17.54
C ASN A 559 -26.41 7.15 -18.51
N THR A 560 -27.15 7.07 -19.61
CA THR A 560 -26.58 6.66 -20.88
C THR A 560 -25.31 7.47 -21.08
N TYR A 561 -24.17 6.79 -21.14
CA TYR A 561 -22.98 7.31 -21.76
C TYR A 561 -23.37 7.73 -23.18
N ARG A 562 -23.61 9.03 -23.38
CA ARG A 562 -23.54 9.62 -24.72
C ARG A 562 -22.09 9.47 -25.14
N GLY A 563 -21.86 8.49 -26.01
CA GLY A 563 -20.62 8.41 -26.77
C GLY A 563 -20.39 9.74 -27.47
N CYS A 564 -19.23 10.33 -27.23
CA CYS A 564 -18.65 11.27 -28.18
C CYS A 564 -18.47 10.49 -29.48
N GLY A 565 -19.32 10.78 -30.46
CA GLY A 565 -19.14 10.35 -31.83
C GLY A 565 -17.89 11.00 -32.39
N CYS A 566 -16.80 10.22 -32.46
CA CYS A 566 -15.74 10.50 -33.40
C CYS A 566 -16.04 9.67 -34.66
N HIS A 567 -16.81 10.26 -35.57
CA HIS A 567 -16.81 9.85 -36.95
C HIS A 567 -15.46 10.25 -37.54
N ILE A 568 -14.68 9.27 -37.98
CA ILE A 568 -13.88 9.24 -39.22
C ILE A 568 -12.98 7.98 -39.15
N CYS A 569 -12.81 7.33 -40.31
CA CYS A 569 -12.04 6.12 -40.59
C CYS A 569 -12.77 4.77 -40.42
N ASN A 570 -13.74 4.55 -41.31
CA ASN A 570 -13.82 3.29 -42.05
C ASN A 570 -13.53 3.64 -43.53
N PRO A 571 -12.61 2.93 -44.20
CA PRO A 571 -13.09 2.22 -45.36
C PRO A 571 -12.49 0.81 -45.50
N ARG A 572 -13.39 -0.17 -45.44
CA ARG A 572 -13.49 -1.35 -46.32
C ARG A 572 -12.33 -1.55 -47.29
N ARG A 573 -11.53 -2.60 -47.07
CA ARG A 573 -11.58 -3.87 -47.82
C ARG A 573 -10.81 -4.95 -47.10
#